data_AF-A0A942CQI0-F1
#
_entry.id   AF-A0A942CQI0-F1
#
_cell.length_a   1.000
_cell.length_b   1.000
_cell.length_c   1.000
_cell.angle_alpha   90.00
_cell.angle_beta   90.00
_cell.angle_gamma   90.00
#
_symmetry.space_group_name_H-M   'P 1'
#
loop_
_entity.id
_entity.type
_entity.pdbx_description
1 polymer ?
#
loop_
_entity_poly.entity_id
_entity_poly.type
_entity_poly.pdbx_seq_one_letter_code
_entity_poly.pdbx_strand_id
1 'polypeptide(L)'
;MKNFFRELTRFSVLLSVWVVFGLSSAPQICAQGAPAAPEAKQEVRKSAVSGVSKKDVHPFWDGTNGWLFAGVGASRTLDYFSTLNMRARGRQEILLNDDVVDNHAAFATIEAVGTGVSIAASYLFHRTGHHKLERWTSIVHISAATTGAVRNYCLKTAHPALSAAP
;
A
#
# COMPACT_ATOMS: atom_id res chain seq x y z
N MET A 1 -6.17 6.40 -29.29
CA MET A 1 -6.70 6.71 -27.94
C MET A 1 -7.56 5.60 -27.32
N LYS A 2 -8.48 4.95 -28.06
CA LYS A 2 -9.34 3.88 -27.51
C LYS A 2 -8.57 2.61 -27.03
N ASN A 3 -7.42 2.32 -27.62
CA ASN A 3 -6.62 1.14 -27.26
C ASN A 3 -5.74 1.35 -26.01
N PHE A 4 -5.40 2.60 -25.67
CA PHE A 4 -4.58 2.92 -24.50
C PHE A 4 -5.36 2.73 -23.18
N PHE A 5 -6.66 3.04 -23.20
CA PHE A 5 -7.55 2.87 -22.05
C PHE A 5 -7.88 1.39 -21.76
N ARG A 6 -7.87 0.55 -22.80
CA ARG A 6 -8.11 -0.91 -22.70
C ARG A 6 -6.90 -1.66 -22.15
N GLU A 7 -5.69 -1.18 -22.42
CA GLU A 7 -4.46 -1.72 -21.82
C GLU A 7 -4.34 -1.34 -20.33
N LEU A 8 -4.73 -0.11 -19.96
CA LEU A 8 -4.74 0.33 -18.56
C LEU A 8 -5.69 -0.50 -17.68
N THR A 9 -6.78 -1.04 -18.26
CA THR A 9 -7.70 -1.93 -17.55
C THR A 9 -7.13 -3.33 -17.32
N ARG A 10 -6.17 -3.77 -18.15
CA ARG A 10 -5.45 -5.06 -17.98
C ARG A 10 -4.28 -4.93 -17.01
N PHE A 11 -3.63 -3.77 -16.96
CA PHE A 11 -2.59 -3.49 -15.94
C PHE A 11 -3.16 -3.40 -14.52
N SER A 12 -4.43 -3.01 -14.34
CA SER A 12 -5.08 -2.97 -13.03
C SER A 12 -5.42 -4.36 -12.46
N VAL A 13 -5.44 -5.41 -13.28
CA VAL A 13 -5.66 -6.80 -12.83
C VAL A 13 -4.32 -7.52 -12.55
N LEU A 14 -3.19 -6.97 -12.99
CA LEU A 14 -1.86 -7.60 -12.81
C LEU A 14 -1.03 -7.01 -11.66
N LEU A 15 -1.48 -5.92 -11.03
CA LEU A 15 -0.84 -5.40 -9.81
C LEU A 15 -1.32 -6.09 -8.52
N SER A 16 -2.31 -6.99 -8.60
CA SER A 16 -2.79 -7.79 -7.47
C SER A 16 -2.06 -9.13 -7.29
N VAL A 17 -1.09 -9.48 -8.16
CA VAL A 17 -0.35 -10.76 -8.09
C VAL A 17 1.08 -10.62 -7.52
N TRP A 18 1.60 -9.41 -7.30
CA TRP A 18 2.96 -9.23 -6.74
C TRP A 18 3.06 -9.32 -5.21
N VAL A 19 2.06 -9.87 -4.53
CA VAL A 19 2.07 -10.07 -3.07
C VAL A 19 2.59 -11.46 -2.65
N VAL A 20 2.92 -12.38 -3.57
CA VAL A 20 3.32 -13.75 -3.20
C VAL A 20 4.71 -14.21 -3.67
N PHE A 21 5.38 -13.55 -4.62
CA PHE A 21 6.68 -14.03 -5.15
C PHE A 21 7.77 -12.96 -5.14
N GLY A 22 8.41 -12.79 -3.98
CA GLY A 22 9.60 -11.93 -3.84
C GLY A 22 10.50 -12.34 -2.68
N LEU A 23 10.47 -13.61 -2.28
CA LEU A 23 11.38 -14.18 -1.30
C LEU A 23 12.53 -14.89 -2.03
N SER A 24 13.47 -14.15 -2.62
CA SER A 24 14.79 -14.71 -2.94
C SER A 24 15.77 -13.64 -3.44
N SER A 25 16.79 -13.39 -2.63
CA SER A 25 18.22 -13.28 -3.01
C SER A 25 18.93 -12.27 -2.12
N ALA A 26 19.51 -12.76 -1.01
CA ALA A 26 20.70 -12.16 -0.45
C ALA A 26 21.92 -12.76 -1.18
N PRO A 27 22.99 -11.97 -1.33
CA PRO A 27 24.25 -12.46 -0.78
C PRO A 27 24.86 -11.44 0.17
N GLN A 28 25.27 -11.96 1.32
CA GLN A 28 26.30 -11.35 2.15
C GLN A 28 27.62 -11.34 1.35
N ILE A 29 28.33 -10.21 1.34
CA ILE A 29 29.75 -10.23 1.01
C ILE A 29 30.54 -10.14 2.30
N CYS A 30 31.31 -11.20 2.52
CA CYS A 30 32.25 -11.42 3.60
C CYS A 30 33.42 -10.43 3.57
N ALA A 31 34.02 -10.27 4.75
CA ALA A 31 35.31 -9.66 4.97
C ALA A 31 36.41 -10.23 4.06
N GLN A 32 37.31 -9.37 3.61
CA GLN A 32 38.66 -9.74 3.19
C GLN A 32 39.68 -8.89 4.00
N GLY A 33 40.38 -9.54 4.92
CA GLY A 33 41.78 -9.19 5.24
C GLY A 33 42.67 -9.67 4.09
N ALA A 34 43.92 -9.24 3.87
CA ALA A 34 45.01 -8.64 4.65
C ALA A 34 46.03 -8.04 3.63
N PRO A 35 47.32 -7.71 3.90
CA PRO A 35 48.09 -7.43 5.13
C PRO A 35 48.83 -6.05 5.08
N ALA A 36 49.65 -5.78 6.11
CA ALA A 36 50.25 -4.49 6.50
C ALA A 36 51.62 -4.14 5.87
N ALA A 37 51.95 -2.83 5.84
CA ALA A 37 53.21 -2.18 6.32
C ALA A 37 53.46 -0.80 5.63
N PRO A 38 54.28 0.13 6.17
CA PRO A 38 54.52 0.50 7.57
C PRO A 38 54.30 2.01 7.86
N GLU A 39 53.94 2.29 9.12
CA GLU A 39 54.39 3.40 9.96
C GLU A 39 54.53 4.83 9.37
N ALA A 40 53.46 5.62 9.50
CA ALA A 40 53.56 7.07 9.63
C ALA A 40 53.09 7.48 11.03
N LYS A 41 54.04 8.01 11.80
CA LYS A 41 53.89 8.58 13.13
C LYS A 41 52.84 9.70 13.09
N GLN A 42 51.63 9.44 13.57
CA GLN A 42 50.62 10.47 13.81
C GLN A 42 50.08 10.37 15.23
N GLU A 43 50.18 11.52 15.89
CA GLU A 43 49.67 11.91 17.20
C GLU A 43 48.50 11.08 17.75
N VAL A 44 48.60 10.78 19.05
CA VAL A 44 47.50 10.35 19.90
C VAL A 44 46.43 11.46 19.94
N ARG A 45 45.62 11.57 18.89
CA ARG A 45 44.24 12.00 19.04
C ARG A 45 43.48 10.75 19.45
N LYS A 46 42.86 10.79 20.63
CA LYS A 46 41.79 9.86 21.00
C LYS A 46 40.83 9.80 19.82
N SER A 47 40.98 8.79 18.97
CA SER A 47 39.90 8.36 18.09
C SER A 47 38.84 7.89 19.04
N ALA A 48 37.92 8.80 19.37
CA ALA A 48 36.57 8.41 19.66
C ALA A 48 36.24 7.42 18.55
N VAL A 49 36.11 6.15 18.93
CA VAL A 49 35.35 5.20 18.16
C VAL A 49 33.99 5.87 18.05
N SER A 50 33.81 6.66 16.99
CA SER A 50 32.51 7.10 16.53
C SER A 50 31.80 5.79 16.31
N GLY A 51 30.99 5.44 17.31
CA GLY A 51 30.16 4.26 17.29
C GLY A 51 29.54 4.23 15.92
N VAL A 52 29.66 3.09 15.25
CA VAL A 52 28.83 2.76 14.10
C VAL A 52 27.46 3.34 14.42
N SER A 53 27.09 4.41 13.71
CA SER A 53 25.78 5.02 13.86
C SER A 53 24.82 3.85 13.75
N LYS A 54 24.20 3.47 14.87
CA LYS A 54 22.98 2.68 14.79
C LYS A 54 22.14 3.55 13.87
N LYS A 55 21.92 3.11 12.63
CA LYS A 55 20.92 3.75 11.76
C LYS A 55 19.75 3.98 12.70
N ASP A 56 19.36 5.24 12.91
CA ASP A 56 18.26 5.56 13.81
C ASP A 56 17.03 4.85 13.25
N VAL A 57 16.76 3.66 13.78
CA VAL A 57 15.58 2.88 13.44
C VAL A 57 14.47 3.53 14.23
N HIS A 58 13.63 4.28 13.53
CA HIS A 58 12.47 4.90 14.16
C HIS A 58 11.55 3.81 14.74
N PRO A 59 10.76 4.07 15.79
CA PRO A 59 9.72 3.16 16.23
C PRO A 59 8.68 2.92 15.12
N PHE A 60 8.06 1.74 15.08
CA PHE A 60 6.97 1.47 14.13
C PHE A 60 5.79 2.43 14.33
N TRP A 61 5.38 2.64 15.58
CA TRP A 61 4.31 3.57 15.94
C TRP A 61 4.85 4.99 16.11
N ASP A 62 5.38 5.56 15.04
CA ASP A 62 5.76 6.97 14.99
C ASP A 62 4.65 7.85 14.40
N GLY A 63 4.80 9.18 14.53
CA GLY A 63 3.78 10.12 14.05
C GLY A 63 3.51 10.01 12.55
N THR A 64 4.55 9.73 11.75
CA THR A 64 4.41 9.55 10.31
C THR A 64 3.54 8.34 9.97
N ASN A 65 3.73 7.19 10.65
CA ASN A 65 2.89 6.01 10.42
C ASN A 65 1.48 6.24 10.97
N GLY A 66 1.35 6.94 12.10
CA GLY A 66 0.05 7.37 12.61
C GLY A 66 -0.78 8.10 11.55
N TRP A 67 -0.20 9.11 10.89
CA TRP A 67 -0.87 9.83 9.81
C TRP A 67 -1.11 8.99 8.56
N LEU A 68 -0.15 8.15 8.17
CA LEU A 68 -0.31 7.26 7.02
C LEU A 68 -1.43 6.23 7.25
N PHE A 69 -1.52 5.63 8.43
CA PHE A 69 -2.58 4.66 8.76
C PHE A 69 -3.94 5.34 8.93
N ALA A 70 -3.98 6.56 9.46
CA ALA A 70 -5.19 7.38 9.44
C ALA A 70 -5.63 7.65 7.99
N GLY A 71 -4.70 7.97 7.09
CA GLY A 71 -4.96 8.12 5.66
C GLY A 71 -5.50 6.84 5.02
N VAL A 72 -4.94 5.68 5.35
CA VAL A 72 -5.44 4.37 4.89
C VAL A 72 -6.89 4.17 5.32
N GLY A 73 -7.19 4.33 6.62
CA GLY A 73 -8.55 4.20 7.15
C GLY A 73 -9.53 5.18 6.51
N ALA A 74 -9.12 6.44 6.34
CA ALA A 74 -9.92 7.45 5.66
C ALA A 74 -10.20 7.10 4.19
N SER A 75 -9.18 6.63 3.46
CA SER A 75 -9.34 6.24 2.04
C SER A 75 -10.27 5.04 1.86
N ARG A 76 -10.22 4.05 2.76
CA ARG A 76 -11.15 2.90 2.77
C ARG A 76 -12.58 3.32 3.13
N THR A 77 -12.71 4.22 4.10
CA THR A 77 -14.02 4.81 4.42
C THR A 77 -14.61 5.58 3.23
N LEU A 78 -13.78 6.31 2.50
CA LEU A 78 -14.19 7.02 1.29
C LEU A 78 -14.62 6.02 0.20
N ASP A 79 -13.85 4.95 -0.01
CA ASP A 79 -14.18 3.87 -0.94
C ASP A 79 -15.53 3.20 -0.60
N TYR A 80 -15.76 2.89 0.68
CA TYR A 80 -17.03 2.39 1.20
C TYR A 80 -18.22 3.27 0.79
N PHE A 81 -18.17 4.56 1.15
CA PHE A 81 -19.28 5.48 0.84
C PHE A 81 -19.45 5.73 -0.65
N SER A 82 -18.34 5.79 -1.41
CA SER A 82 -18.40 5.95 -2.85
C SER A 82 -19.09 4.77 -3.53
N THR A 83 -18.85 3.57 -3.01
CA THR A 83 -19.44 2.33 -3.50
C THR A 83 -20.93 2.28 -3.16
N LEU A 84 -21.32 2.58 -1.92
CA LEU A 84 -22.75 2.68 -1.56
C LEU A 84 -23.49 3.73 -2.39
N ASN A 85 -22.89 4.90 -2.61
CA ASN A 85 -23.47 5.93 -3.48
C ASN A 85 -23.58 5.45 -4.94
N MET A 86 -22.57 4.75 -5.44
CA MET A 86 -22.61 4.15 -6.78
C MET A 86 -23.73 3.11 -6.89
N ARG A 87 -23.87 2.22 -5.90
CA ARG A 87 -24.94 1.21 -5.80
C ARG A 87 -26.32 1.85 -5.80
N ALA A 88 -26.52 2.88 -4.98
CA ALA A 88 -27.78 3.64 -4.91
C ALA A 88 -28.17 4.28 -6.25
N ARG A 89 -27.21 4.54 -7.14
CA ARG A 89 -27.44 5.02 -8.52
C ARG A 89 -27.65 3.91 -9.54
N GLY A 90 -27.94 2.68 -9.11
CA GLY A 90 -28.30 1.55 -9.96
C GLY A 90 -27.13 0.91 -10.69
N ARG A 91 -25.93 0.92 -10.10
CA ARG A 91 -24.70 0.36 -10.70
C ARG A 91 -24.20 -0.83 -9.88
N GLN A 92 -23.64 -1.82 -10.57
CA GLN A 92 -22.99 -2.97 -9.93
C GLN A 92 -21.54 -2.65 -9.56
N GLU A 93 -21.08 -3.24 -8.47
CA GLU A 93 -19.70 -3.30 -8.03
C GLU A 93 -18.94 -4.37 -8.87
N ILE A 94 -17.63 -4.18 -9.08
CA ILE A 94 -16.82 -4.97 -10.02
C ILE A 94 -15.93 -5.99 -9.30
N LEU A 95 -15.52 -5.73 -8.06
CA LEU A 95 -14.51 -6.47 -7.31
C LEU A 95 -15.07 -7.44 -6.25
N LEU A 96 -16.29 -7.19 -5.79
CA LEU A 96 -17.07 -7.79 -4.72
C LEU A 96 -18.47 -8.09 -5.26
N ASN A 97 -19.11 -9.09 -4.68
CA ASN A 97 -20.48 -9.41 -5.02
C ASN A 97 -21.43 -8.32 -4.47
N ASP A 98 -22.31 -7.80 -5.35
CA ASP A 98 -23.69 -7.37 -5.06
C ASP A 98 -24.13 -7.49 -3.60
N ASP A 99 -24.42 -8.74 -3.23
CA ASP A 99 -25.04 -9.11 -1.96
C ASP A 99 -24.17 -8.78 -0.75
N VAL A 100 -22.84 -8.79 -0.91
CA VAL A 100 -21.88 -8.45 0.15
C VAL A 100 -21.84 -6.94 0.35
N VAL A 101 -21.90 -6.17 -0.74
CA VAL A 101 -21.89 -4.70 -0.69
C VAL A 101 -23.19 -4.16 -0.08
N ASP A 102 -24.33 -4.75 -0.44
CA ASP A 102 -25.64 -4.36 0.09
C ASP A 102 -25.83 -4.78 1.55
N ASN A 103 -25.08 -5.79 2.02
CA ASN A 103 -24.89 -6.03 3.45
C ASN A 103 -23.84 -5.06 4.01
N HIS A 104 -24.30 -3.87 4.40
CA HIS A 104 -23.45 -2.79 4.92
C HIS A 104 -22.49 -3.23 6.04
N ALA A 105 -22.91 -4.15 6.92
CA ALA A 105 -22.06 -4.66 7.99
C ALA A 105 -20.94 -5.58 7.46
N ALA A 106 -21.27 -6.46 6.51
CA ALA A 106 -20.27 -7.31 5.85
C ALA A 106 -19.28 -6.46 5.05
N PHE A 107 -19.78 -5.47 4.29
CA PHE A 107 -18.91 -4.60 3.51
C PHE A 107 -18.00 -3.74 4.41
N ALA A 108 -18.52 -3.14 5.48
CA ALA A 108 -17.72 -2.40 6.45
C ALA A 108 -16.64 -3.26 7.10
N THR A 109 -16.93 -4.55 7.32
CA THR A 109 -15.95 -5.52 7.84
C THR A 109 -14.80 -5.74 6.84
N ILE A 110 -15.10 -5.86 5.55
CA ILE A 110 -14.08 -6.01 4.49
C ILE A 110 -13.21 -4.75 4.40
N GLU A 111 -13.82 -3.56 4.53
CA GLU A 111 -13.11 -2.28 4.58
C GLU A 111 -12.12 -2.23 5.74
N ALA A 112 -12.57 -2.59 6.94
CA ALA A 112 -11.74 -2.67 8.14
C ALA A 112 -10.62 -3.72 8.02
N VAL A 113 -10.91 -4.90 7.50
CA VAL A 113 -9.90 -5.95 7.26
C VAL A 113 -8.85 -5.46 6.27
N GLY A 114 -9.25 -4.77 5.20
CA GLY A 114 -8.32 -4.17 4.23
C GLY A 114 -7.37 -3.15 4.89
N THR A 115 -7.87 -2.31 5.80
CA THR A 115 -7.04 -1.41 6.61
C THR A 115 -6.05 -2.20 7.47
N GLY A 116 -6.52 -3.23 8.18
CA GLY A 116 -5.68 -4.08 9.02
C GLY A 116 -4.57 -4.79 8.25
N VAL A 117 -4.86 -5.31 7.06
CA VAL A 117 -3.87 -5.94 6.16
C VAL A 117 -2.80 -4.95 5.74
N SER A 118 -3.17 -3.70 5.44
CA SER A 118 -2.23 -2.63 5.08
C SER A 118 -1.24 -2.34 6.21
N ILE A 119 -1.77 -2.19 7.44
CA ILE A 119 -0.96 -1.94 8.64
C ILE A 119 -0.05 -3.15 8.92
N ALA A 120 -0.56 -4.38 8.79
CA ALA A 120 0.19 -5.60 9.00
C ALA A 120 1.34 -5.76 7.99
N ALA A 121 1.09 -5.46 6.70
CA ALA A 121 2.13 -5.45 5.67
C ALA A 121 3.22 -4.41 5.96
N SER A 122 2.81 -3.20 6.36
CA SER A 122 3.74 -2.15 6.79
C SER A 122 4.59 -2.61 7.99
N TYR A 123 3.97 -3.24 8.99
CA TYR A 123 4.67 -3.83 10.14
C TYR A 123 5.69 -4.89 9.75
N LEU A 124 5.36 -5.75 8.77
CA LEU A 124 6.29 -6.76 8.29
C LEU A 124 7.51 -6.11 7.60
N PHE A 125 7.31 -5.07 6.80
CA PHE A 125 8.41 -4.31 6.20
C PHE A 125 9.27 -3.61 7.25
N HIS A 126 8.63 -3.05 8.29
CA HIS A 126 9.35 -2.47 9.41
C HIS A 126 10.24 -3.50 10.11
N ARG A 127 9.66 -4.65 10.46
CA ARG A 127 10.34 -5.73 11.20
C ARG A 127 11.49 -6.36 10.41
N THR A 128 11.41 -6.32 9.08
CA THR A 128 12.47 -6.82 8.17
C THR A 128 13.49 -5.74 7.77
N GLY A 129 13.38 -4.51 8.31
CA GLY A 129 14.30 -3.41 8.03
C GLY A 129 14.05 -2.64 6.73
N HIS A 130 12.95 -2.92 6.04
CA HIS A 130 12.55 -2.27 4.78
C HIS A 130 11.72 -0.99 5.02
N HIS A 131 12.26 -0.02 5.76
CA HIS A 131 11.55 1.19 6.17
C HIS A 131 10.98 2.04 5.02
N LYS A 132 11.55 1.94 3.81
CA LYS A 132 10.97 2.59 2.63
C LYS A 132 9.67 1.90 2.21
N LEU A 133 9.67 0.56 2.14
CA LEU A 133 8.48 -0.22 1.76
C LEU A 133 7.37 -0.09 2.79
N GLU A 134 7.73 -0.01 4.06
CA GLU A 134 6.82 0.28 5.17
C GLU A 134 5.96 1.52 4.90
N ARG A 135 6.56 2.64 4.49
CA ARG A 135 5.82 3.89 4.17
C ARG A 135 5.10 3.82 2.83
N TRP A 136 5.75 3.24 1.83
CA TRP A 136 5.18 3.08 0.49
C TRP A 136 3.90 2.25 0.49
N THR A 137 3.80 1.27 1.39
CA THR A 137 2.59 0.43 1.54
C THR A 137 1.34 1.30 1.74
N SER A 138 1.38 2.22 2.70
CA SER A 138 0.25 3.11 2.98
C SER A 138 -0.02 4.09 1.83
N ILE A 139 1.03 4.65 1.22
CA ILE A 139 0.89 5.58 0.09
C ILE A 139 0.20 4.92 -1.11
N VAL A 140 0.63 3.70 -1.46
CA VAL A 140 0.04 2.92 -2.56
C VAL A 140 -1.40 2.57 -2.24
N HIS A 141 -1.69 2.12 -1.01
CA HIS A 141 -3.04 1.80 -0.58
C HIS A 141 -3.97 3.02 -0.69
N ILE A 142 -3.58 4.16 -0.12
CA ILE A 142 -4.35 5.40 -0.17
C ILE A 142 -4.63 5.79 -1.62
N SER A 143 -3.60 5.73 -2.46
CA SER A 143 -3.72 6.10 -3.88
C SER A 143 -4.72 5.22 -4.62
N ALA A 144 -4.63 3.90 -4.42
CA ALA A 144 -5.52 2.94 -5.06
C ALA A 144 -6.98 3.12 -4.61
N ALA A 145 -7.23 3.13 -3.29
CA ALA A 145 -8.58 3.28 -2.73
C ALA A 145 -9.21 4.63 -3.13
N THR A 146 -8.46 5.73 -3.02
CA THR A 146 -8.96 7.05 -3.38
C THR A 146 -9.26 7.16 -4.87
N THR A 147 -8.42 6.57 -5.74
CA THR A 147 -8.67 6.57 -7.18
C THR A 147 -9.94 5.78 -7.53
N GLY A 148 -10.13 4.61 -6.91
CA GLY A 148 -11.35 3.81 -7.07
C GLY A 148 -12.59 4.62 -6.68
N ALA A 149 -12.51 5.29 -5.54
CA ALA A 149 -13.63 6.09 -5.04
C ALA A 149 -13.94 7.33 -5.89
N VAL A 150 -12.91 8.05 -6.35
CA VAL A 150 -13.08 9.16 -7.32
C VAL A 150 -13.75 8.65 -8.58
N ARG A 151 -13.30 7.51 -9.12
CA ARG A 151 -13.93 6.88 -10.27
C ARG A 151 -15.41 6.57 -10.00
N ASN A 152 -15.75 5.99 -8.85
CA ASN A 152 -17.13 5.70 -8.47
C ASN A 152 -18.00 6.96 -8.50
N TYR A 153 -17.52 8.08 -7.93
CA TYR A 153 -18.25 9.35 -8.00
C TYR A 153 -18.38 9.91 -9.42
N CYS A 154 -17.34 9.78 -10.25
CA CYS A 154 -17.36 10.25 -11.64
C CYS A 154 -18.27 9.44 -12.57
N LEU A 155 -18.73 8.25 -12.17
CA LEU A 155 -19.71 7.49 -12.96
C LEU A 155 -21.06 8.22 -13.01
N LYS A 156 -21.73 8.13 -14.16
CA LYS A 156 -23.11 8.64 -14.31
C LYS A 156 -24.11 7.66 -13.67
N THR A 157 -25.25 8.19 -13.23
CA THR A 157 -26.39 7.40 -12.77
C THR A 157 -26.86 6.45 -13.87
N ALA A 158 -27.17 5.20 -13.51
CA ALA A 158 -27.78 4.27 -14.44
C ALA A 158 -29.26 4.63 -14.62
N HIS A 159 -29.67 4.86 -15.86
CA HIS A 159 -31.07 4.90 -16.21
C HIS A 159 -31.43 3.53 -16.78
N PRO A 160 -32.29 2.73 -16.11
CA PRO A 160 -32.79 1.51 -16.72
C PRO A 160 -33.46 1.90 -18.04
N ALA A 161 -33.09 1.24 -19.13
CA ALA A 161 -33.80 1.40 -20.39
C ALA A 161 -35.26 1.04 -20.12
N LEU A 162 -36.17 1.97 -20.39
CA LEU A 162 -37.61 1.69 -20.44
C LEU A 162 -37.76 0.44 -21.30
N SER A 163 -38.13 -0.68 -20.66
CA SER A 163 -38.50 -1.87 -21.40
C SER A 163 -39.69 -1.46 -22.26
N ALA A 164 -39.52 -1.46 -23.58
CA ALA A 164 -40.63 -1.32 -24.50
C ALA A 164 -41.62 -2.42 -24.12
N ALA A 165 -42.76 -2.02 -23.56
CA ALA A 165 -43.84 -2.93 -23.24
C ALA A 165 -44.26 -3.66 -24.54
N PRO A 166 -44.52 -4.97 -24.49
CA PRO A 166 -45.03 -5.69 -25.65
C PRO A 166 -46.40 -5.17 -26.09
#